data_AF-A0A0F3H2E9-F1
#
_entry.id   AF-A0A0F3H2E9-F1
#
_cell.length_a   1.000
_cell.length_b   1.000
_cell.length_c   1.000
_cell.angle_alpha   90.00
_cell.angle_beta   90.00
_cell.angle_gamma   90.00
#
_symmetry.space_group_name_H-M   'P 1'
#
loop_
_entity.id
_entity.type
_entity.pdbx_description
1 polymer ?
#
loop_
_entity_poly.entity_id
_entity_poly.type
_entity_poly.pdbx_seq_one_letter_code
_entity_poly.pdbx_strand_id
1 'polypeptide(L)' 'MVYIYLMNKDGSIQSSGSPATVADLNWKIKDINDYNGDGKSDILWQNTQTGLLYIWFMNGVTIKGSKQVGLVP' A
#
# COMPACT_ATOMS: atom_id res chain seq x y z
N MET A 1 -5.71 6.56 -9.65
CA MET A 1 -6.55 5.79 -8.71
C MET A 1 -5.86 4.47 -8.42
N VAL A 2 -5.89 3.97 -7.18
CA VAL A 2 -5.30 2.67 -6.80
C VAL A 2 -6.42 1.67 -6.60
N TYR A 3 -6.31 0.48 -7.20
CA TYR A 3 -7.25 -0.62 -6.98
C TYR A 3 -6.56 -1.74 -6.21
N ILE A 4 -7.22 -2.23 -5.17
CA ILE A 4 -6.79 -3.39 -4.38
C ILE A 4 -7.79 -4.51 -4.61
N TYR A 5 -7.26 -5.70 -4.85
CA TYR A 5 -8.01 -6.94 -4.92
C TYR A 5 -7.47 -7.88 -3.84
N LEU A 6 -8.33 -8.22 -2.88
CA LEU A 6 -8.06 -9.29 -1.94
C LEU A 6 -8.45 -10.60 -2.62
N MET A 7 -7.51 -11.53 -2.67
CA MET A 7 -7.65 -12.78 -3.41
C MET A 7 -7.70 -13.95 -2.43
N ASN A 8 -8.56 -14.92 -2.73
CA ASN A 8 -8.52 -16.23 -2.12
C ASN A 8 -7.32 -17.03 -2.66
N LYS A 9 -6.95 -18.12 -1.97
CA LYS A 9 -5.85 -19.02 -2.40
C LYS A 9 -6.11 -19.70 -3.75
N ASP A 10 -7.37 -19.83 -4.15
CA ASP A 10 -7.79 -20.39 -5.44
C ASP A 10 -7.73 -19.37 -6.59
N GLY A 11 -7.29 -18.13 -6.32
CA GLY A 11 -7.19 -17.06 -7.31
C GLY A 11 -8.50 -16.32 -7.58
N SER A 12 -9.59 -16.65 -6.87
CA SER A 12 -10.83 -15.85 -6.94
C SER A 12 -10.69 -14.54 -6.14
N ILE A 13 -11.35 -13.48 -6.62
CA ILE A 13 -11.43 -12.20 -5.88
C ILE A 13 -12.39 -12.38 -4.69
N GLN A 14 -11.88 -12.20 -3.48
CA GLN A 14 -12.67 -12.16 -2.26
C GLN A 14 -13.33 -10.78 -2.07
N SER A 15 -12.58 -9.71 -2.33
CA SER A 15 -13.05 -8.33 -2.17
C SER A 15 -12.20 -7.38 -3.02
N SER A 16 -12.76 -6.25 -3.42
CA SER A 16 -12.03 -5.20 -4.12
C SER A 16 -12.43 -3.81 -3.62
N GLY A 17 -11.54 -2.84 -3.83
CA GLY A 17 -11.79 -1.46 -3.46
C GLY A 17 -10.73 -0.50 -3.95
N SER A 18 -11.04 0.80 -3.85
CA SER A 18 -10.11 1.88 -4.19
C SER A 18 -9.88 2.74 -2.94
N PRO A 19 -8.79 2.51 -2.18
CA PRO A 19 -8.55 3.26 -0.95
C PRO A 19 -8.27 4.75 -1.18
N ALA A 20 -7.63 5.10 -2.30
CA ALA A 20 -7.25 6.47 -2.60
C ALA A 20 -6.90 6.68 -4.08
N THR A 21 -6.84 7.95 -4.48
CA THR A 21 -6.19 8.39 -5.71
C THR A 21 -4.82 8.96 -5.39
N VAL A 22 -3.78 8.31 -5.91
CA VAL A 22 -2.41 8.85 -5.91
C VAL A 22 -2.24 9.66 -7.19
N ALA A 23 -2.15 11.00 -7.04
CA ALA A 23 -2.05 11.92 -8.17
C ALA A 23 -0.63 12.04 -8.72
N ASP A 24 0.38 12.02 -7.84
CA ASP A 24 1.79 12.01 -8.24
C ASP A 24 2.23 10.61 -8.67
N LEU A 25 2.52 10.46 -9.96
CA LEU A 25 2.85 9.18 -10.59
C LEU A 25 4.25 8.67 -10.22
N ASN A 26 5.09 9.46 -9.57
CA ASN A 26 6.39 9.02 -9.07
C ASN A 26 6.26 8.08 -7.86
N TRP A 27 5.11 8.05 -7.18
CA TRP A 27 4.86 7.08 -6.13
C TRP A 27 4.56 5.70 -6.72
N LYS A 28 5.41 4.72 -6.39
CA LYS A 28 5.25 3.31 -6.77
C LYS A 28 5.14 2.45 -5.52
N ILE A 29 4.38 1.36 -5.61
CA ILE A 29 4.40 0.33 -4.59
C ILE A 29 5.80 -0.30 -4.61
N LYS A 30 6.49 -0.21 -3.48
CA LYS A 30 7.82 -0.75 -3.28
C LYS A 30 7.75 -2.18 -2.73
N ASP A 31 6.87 -2.40 -1.77
CA ASP A 31 6.69 -3.68 -1.09
C ASP A 31 5.32 -3.79 -0.42
N ILE A 32 4.90 -5.01 -0.13
CA ILE A 32 3.66 -5.34 0.60
C ILE A 32 3.99 -6.36 1.68
N ASN A 33 3.84 -5.98 2.94
CA ASN A 33 4.12 -6.84 4.10
C ASN A 33 3.38 -6.34 5.35
N ASP A 34 3.27 -7.14 6.40
CA ASP A 34 2.74 -6.70 7.70
C ASP A 34 3.83 -5.93 8.46
N TYR A 35 3.84 -4.60 8.29
CA TYR A 35 4.88 -3.73 8.84
C TYR A 35 4.58 -3.29 10.27
N ASN A 36 3.31 -3.35 10.71
CA ASN A 36 2.89 -2.96 12.06
C ASN A 36 2.58 -4.15 12.99
N GLY A 37 2.60 -5.38 12.49
CA GLY A 37 2.42 -6.61 13.25
C GLY A 37 0.95 -6.91 13.62
N ASP A 38 -0.02 -6.34 12.91
CA ASP A 38 -1.46 -6.53 13.19
C ASP A 38 -2.11 -7.69 12.41
N GLY A 39 -1.31 -8.46 11.70
CA GLY A 39 -1.73 -9.61 10.91
C GLY A 39 -2.34 -9.23 9.55
N LYS A 40 -2.19 -7.98 9.10
CA LYS A 40 -2.70 -7.48 7.82
C LYS A 40 -1.56 -6.92 6.98
N SER A 41 -1.65 -7.09 5.67
CA SER A 41 -0.64 -6.56 4.76
C SER A 41 -0.75 -5.05 4.62
N ASP A 42 0.33 -4.33 4.89
CA ASP A 42 0.49 -2.90 4.65
C ASP A 42 1.19 -2.65 3.31
N ILE A 43 1.07 -1.43 2.76
CA ILE A 43 1.69 -1.05 1.49
C ILE A 43 2.80 -0.03 1.73
N LEU A 44 4.04 -0.42 1.42
CA LEU A 44 5.17 0.50 1.37
C LEU A 44 5.24 1.14 -0.01
N TRP A 45 5.20 2.47 -0.05
CA TRP A 45 5.36 3.29 -1.24
C TRP A 45 6.75 3.93 -1.26
N GLN A 46 7.32 4.03 -2.45
CA GLN A 46 8.53 4.81 -2.71
C GLN A 46 8.23 5.84 -3.80
N ASN A 47 8.61 7.09 -3.56
CA ASN A 47 8.67 8.10 -4.61
C ASN A 47 9.96 7.89 -5.40
N THR A 48 9.86 7.50 -6.66
CA THR A 48 11.03 7.15 -7.49
C THR A 48 11.87 8.35 -7.91
N GLN A 49 11.35 9.57 -7.76
CA GLN A 49 12.09 10.80 -8.06
C GLN A 49 12.87 11.30 -6.84
N THR A 50 12.25 11.27 -5.65
CA THR A 50 12.85 11.85 -4.43
C THR A 50 13.47 10.81 -3.52
N GLY A 51 13.13 9.52 -3.69
CA GLY A 51 13.55 8.46 -2.79
C GLY A 51 12.70 8.32 -1.53
N LEU A 52 11.72 9.20 -1.30
CA LEU A 52 10.91 9.19 -0.08
C LEU A 52 10.15 7.88 0.07
N LEU A 53 10.13 7.35 1.28
CA LEU A 53 9.36 6.18 1.66
C LEU A 53 8.15 6.58 2.51
N TYR A 54 6.99 6.05 2.15
CA TYR A 54 5.72 6.31 2.83
C TYR A 54 4.95 5.02 2.96
N ILE A 55 4.32 4.77 4.09
CA ILE A 55 3.55 3.55 4.32
C ILE A 55 2.07 3.86 4.47
N TRP A 56 1.24 2.99 3.89
CA TRP A 56 -0.18 2.88 4.20
C TRP A 56 -0.40 1.64 5.04
N PHE A 57 -0.85 1.83 6.27
CA PHE A 57 -1.32 0.75 7.12
C PHE A 57 -2.74 0.37 6.68
N MET A 58 -3.00 -0.90 6.41
CA MET A 58 -4.23 -1.31 5.73
C MET A 58 -5.16 -2.12 6.63
N ASN A 59 -6.46 -1.99 6.39
CA ASN A 59 -7.47 -2.94 6.85
C ASN A 59 -8.30 -3.41 5.66
N GLY A 60 -7.85 -4.51 5.05
CA GLY A 60 -8.38 -4.97 3.77
C GLY A 60 -8.14 -3.93 2.67
N VAL A 61 -9.22 -3.45 2.03
CA VAL A 61 -9.14 -2.46 0.94
C VAL A 61 -9.20 -1.01 1.42
N THR A 62 -9.10 -0.77 2.74
CA THR A 62 -9.17 0.58 3.36
C THR A 62 -7.87 0.95 4.05
N ILE A 63 -7.51 2.24 4.06
CA ILE A 63 -6.34 2.75 4.79
C ILE A 63 -6.75 3.01 6.25
N LYS A 64 -6.09 2.32 7.18
CA LYS A 64 -6.25 2.49 8.64
C LYS A 64 -5.42 3.67 9.15
N GLY A 65 -4.27 3.95 8.52
CA GLY A 65 -3.41 5.06 8.84
C GLY A 65 -2.25 5.14 7.86
N SER A 66 -1.46 6.22 7.92
CA SER A 66 -0.32 6.37 7.04
C SER A 66 0.81 7.18 7.66
N LYS A 67 2.04 6.97 7.19
CA LYS A 67 3.22 7.61 7.76
C LYS A 67 4.38 7.68 6.77
N GLN A 68 5.15 8.77 6.78
CA GLN A 68 6.46 8.81 6.13
C GLN A 68 7.46 8.01 6.97
N VAL A 69 8.12 7.02 6.36
CA VAL A 69 8.97 6.07 7.08
C VAL A 69 10.45 6.24 6.79
N GLY A 70 10.82 7.00 5.76
CA GLY A 70 12.22 7.28 5.48
C GLY A 70 12.49 7.90 4.13
N LEU A 71 13.75 7.84 3.74
CA LEU A 71 14.30 8.31 2.47
C LEU A 71 15.35 7.28 2.03
N VAL A 72 15.27 6.84 0.77
CA VAL A 72 16.28 6.01 0.13
C VAL A 72 16.90 6.84 -1.00
N PRO A 73 18.18 7.23 -0.90
CA PRO A 73 18.87 8.02 -1.92
C PRO A 73 18.91 7.38 -3.30
#